data_AF-A0A850T977-F1
#
_entry.id   AF-A0A850T977-F1
#
_cell.length_a   1.000
_cell.length_b   1.000
_cell.length_c   1.000
_cell.angle_alpha   90.00
_cell.angle_beta   90.00
_cell.angle_gamma   90.00
#
_symmetry.space_group_name_H-M   'P 1'
#
loop_
_entity.id
_entity.type
_entity.pdbx_description
1 polymer ?
#
loop_
_entity_poly.entity_id
_entity_poly.type
_entity_poly.pdbx_seq_one_letter_code
_entity_poly.pdbx_strand_id
1 'polypeptide(L)'
;MELPEMSDSKISLYGPYLGRSVLELSMTALLARLDPFRILVIKGRQAQPGYELNRPNTSAIRWQGDVVDKAVNDLWGEKSVKDPSRAILGPYQKQLILIESAQKVQDEGDEQRVGEWYSELIQTDAKGLVERINSKVNRLYSSLSKGVHHELLVPVESILDRDTVLTLLNDVLFVISTLGLIVSHVPHAYRKSQSMEESFMYYRIAKELEVF
;
A
#
# COMPACT_ATOMS: atom_id res chain seq x y z
N MET A 1 -13.10 -13.41 -6.35
CA MET A 1 -12.34 -14.19 -5.36
C MET A 1 -13.36 -15.06 -4.64
N GLU A 2 -13.28 -16.39 -4.67
CA GLU A 2 -14.26 -17.29 -4.02
C GLU A 2 -14.06 -17.38 -2.49
N LEU A 3 -13.43 -16.37 -1.87
CA LEU A 3 -13.18 -16.33 -0.43
C LEU A 3 -14.46 -16.39 0.42
N PRO A 4 -15.59 -15.76 0.05
CA PRO A 4 -16.83 -15.84 0.83
C PRO A 4 -17.39 -17.26 0.94
N GLU A 5 -17.08 -18.15 0.01
CA GLU A 5 -17.63 -19.51 0.00
C GLU A 5 -16.77 -20.50 0.81
N MET A 6 -15.62 -20.04 1.33
CA MET A 6 -14.71 -20.86 2.11
C MET A 6 -15.17 -20.99 3.57
N SER A 7 -14.82 -22.11 4.20
CA SER A 7 -15.04 -22.32 5.63
C SER A 7 -14.24 -21.33 6.47
N ASP A 8 -14.76 -20.99 7.64
CA ASP A 8 -14.15 -20.00 8.54
C ASP A 8 -12.71 -20.36 8.90
N SER A 9 -12.43 -21.64 9.12
CA SER A 9 -11.06 -22.14 9.36
C SER A 9 -10.11 -21.86 8.20
N LYS A 10 -10.58 -21.99 6.96
CA LYS A 10 -9.76 -21.72 5.78
C LYS A 10 -9.56 -20.22 5.60
N ILE A 11 -10.58 -19.39 5.85
CA ILE A 11 -10.43 -17.93 5.77
C ILE A 11 -9.46 -17.44 6.83
N SER A 12 -9.61 -17.91 8.08
CA SER A 12 -8.74 -17.56 9.20
C SER A 12 -7.27 -17.91 8.92
N LEU A 13 -7.03 -19.04 8.24
CA LEU A 13 -5.69 -19.51 7.91
C LEU A 13 -5.10 -18.84 6.65
N TYR A 14 -5.84 -18.81 5.53
CA TYR A 14 -5.32 -18.38 4.23
C TYR A 14 -5.55 -16.90 3.93
N GLY A 15 -6.62 -16.30 4.45
CA GLY A 15 -6.96 -14.90 4.19
C GLY A 15 -5.86 -13.92 4.60
N PRO A 16 -5.24 -14.03 5.79
CA PRO A 16 -4.12 -13.18 6.18
C PRO A 16 -2.93 -13.26 5.21
N TYR A 17 -2.59 -14.46 4.74
CA TYR A 17 -1.52 -14.68 3.76
C TYR A 17 -1.84 -14.01 2.42
N LEU A 18 -3.07 -14.14 1.92
CA LEU A 18 -3.50 -13.51 0.67
C LEU A 18 -3.51 -11.99 0.80
N GLY A 19 -4.12 -11.45 1.86
CA GLY A 19 -4.14 -10.01 2.12
C GLY A 19 -2.74 -9.43 2.21
N ARG A 20 -1.82 -10.15 2.88
CA ARG A 20 -0.44 -9.73 2.99
C ARG A 20 0.28 -9.72 1.65
N SER A 21 0.11 -10.79 0.88
CA SER A 21 0.72 -10.93 -0.44
C SER A 21 0.24 -9.85 -1.39
N VAL A 22 -1.07 -9.57 -1.41
CA VAL A 22 -1.66 -8.50 -2.23
C VAL A 22 -1.13 -7.14 -1.80
N LEU A 23 -1.06 -6.86 -0.49
CA LEU A 23 -0.55 -5.59 0.02
C LEU A 23 0.91 -5.38 -0.37
N GLU A 24 1.80 -6.34 -0.11
CA GLU A 24 3.23 -6.22 -0.42
C GLU A 24 3.51 -6.13 -1.92
N LEU A 25 2.82 -6.94 -2.72
CA LEU A 25 2.96 -6.91 -4.18
C LEU A 25 2.48 -5.58 -4.76
N SER A 26 1.34 -5.07 -4.29
CA SER A 26 0.80 -3.79 -4.75
C SER A 26 1.71 -2.64 -4.36
N MET A 27 2.24 -2.62 -3.14
CA MET A 27 3.21 -1.61 -2.72
C MET A 27 4.49 -1.65 -3.56
N THR A 28 4.96 -2.85 -3.90
CA THR A 28 6.11 -3.03 -4.80
C THR A 28 5.80 -2.47 -6.19
N ALA A 29 4.61 -2.72 -6.72
CA ALA A 29 4.18 -2.19 -8.02
C ALA A 29 4.04 -0.66 -8.00
N LEU A 30 3.49 -0.08 -6.94
CA LEU A 30 3.38 1.37 -6.77
C LEU A 30 4.76 2.04 -6.63
N LEU A 31 5.65 1.44 -5.85
CA LEU A 31 7.04 1.88 -5.75
C LEU A 31 7.74 1.82 -7.11
N ALA A 32 7.51 0.76 -7.90
CA ALA A 32 8.06 0.65 -9.25
C ALA A 32 7.61 1.77 -10.18
N ARG A 33 6.43 2.35 -9.94
CA ARG A 33 5.95 3.52 -10.70
C ARG A 33 6.62 4.81 -10.26
N LEU A 34 6.85 5.01 -8.96
CA LEU A 34 7.46 6.24 -8.45
C LEU A 34 9.00 6.24 -8.55
N ASP A 35 9.62 5.07 -8.40
CA ASP A 35 11.06 4.89 -8.42
C ASP A 35 11.49 3.67 -9.25
N PRO A 36 11.28 3.70 -10.58
CA PRO A 36 11.68 2.61 -11.46
C PRO A 36 13.19 2.34 -11.41
N PHE A 37 14.00 3.38 -11.14
CA PHE A 37 15.44 3.24 -11.01
C PHE A 37 15.83 2.27 -9.88
N ARG A 38 15.23 2.41 -8.69
CA ARG A 38 15.47 1.50 -7.56
C ARG A 38 15.16 0.05 -7.92
N ILE A 39 14.04 -0.20 -8.61
CA ILE A 39 13.66 -1.56 -9.04
C ILE A 39 14.66 -2.13 -10.02
N LEU A 40 15.10 -1.35 -11.01
CA LEU A 40 16.09 -1.78 -12.00
C LEU A 40 17.45 -2.09 -11.36
N VAL A 41 17.88 -1.29 -10.38
CA VAL A 41 19.12 -1.53 -9.62
C VAL A 41 19.02 -2.84 -8.83
N ILE A 42 17.91 -3.08 -8.13
CA ILE A 42 17.68 -4.33 -7.40
C ILE A 42 17.71 -5.52 -8.35
N LYS A 43 16.96 -5.46 -9.45
CA LYS A 43 16.94 -6.51 -10.48
C LYS A 43 18.35 -6.80 -11.02
N GLY A 44 19.11 -5.75 -11.34
CA GLY A 44 20.48 -5.88 -11.83
C GLY A 44 21.41 -6.60 -10.85
N ARG A 45 21.24 -6.37 -9.54
CA ARG A 45 21.97 -7.08 -8.49
C ARG A 45 21.50 -8.52 -8.30
N GLN A 46 20.20 -8.76 -8.35
CA GLN A 46 19.60 -10.10 -8.23
C GLN A 46 19.99 -11.03 -9.39
N ALA A 47 20.28 -10.47 -10.56
CA ALA A 47 20.77 -11.23 -11.72
C ALA A 47 22.26 -11.63 -11.64
N GLN A 48 23.01 -11.18 -10.63
CA GLN A 48 24.43 -11.49 -10.51
C GLN A 48 24.65 -12.90 -9.92
N PRO A 49 25.69 -13.65 -10.35
CA PRO A 49 25.96 -15.00 -9.85
C PRO A 49 26.14 -15.12 -8.33
N GLY A 50 26.54 -14.04 -7.66
CA GLY A 50 26.72 -13.99 -6.20
C GLY A 50 25.48 -13.61 -5.40
N TYR A 51 24.29 -13.58 -6.01
CA TYR A 51 23.05 -13.30 -5.29
C TYR A 51 22.53 -14.55 -4.58
N GLU A 52 22.60 -14.53 -3.25
CA GLU A 52 22.13 -15.63 -2.40
C GLU A 52 20.65 -15.45 -2.03
N LEU A 53 19.83 -16.46 -2.34
CA LEU A 53 18.39 -16.50 -2.03
C LEU A 53 18.08 -16.95 -0.60
N ASN A 54 19.02 -17.66 0.04
CA ASN A 54 18.83 -18.32 1.33
C ASN A 54 19.13 -17.40 2.53
N ARG A 55 19.45 -16.12 2.30
CA ARG A 55 19.66 -15.13 3.37
C ARG A 55 18.94 -13.82 3.06
N PRO A 56 18.50 -13.07 4.08
CA PRO A 56 18.00 -11.72 3.90
C PRO A 56 19.03 -10.86 3.16
N ASN A 57 18.62 -10.29 2.02
CA ASN A 57 19.50 -9.45 1.20
C ASN A 57 19.12 -7.97 1.34
N THR A 58 20.11 -7.08 1.28
CA THR A 58 19.87 -5.62 1.19
C THR A 58 19.39 -5.19 -0.18
N SER A 59 19.59 -6.04 -1.18
CA SER A 59 19.10 -5.88 -2.55
C SER A 59 17.78 -6.62 -2.75
N ALA A 60 16.82 -6.33 -1.88
CA ALA A 60 15.42 -6.73 -1.98
C ALA A 60 14.55 -5.54 -1.56
N ILE A 61 13.29 -5.51 -2.00
CA ILE A 61 12.31 -4.54 -1.53
C ILE A 61 11.97 -4.89 -0.08
N ARG A 62 12.02 -3.90 0.79
CA ARG A 62 11.74 -4.03 2.21
C ARG A 62 10.57 -3.17 2.62
N TRP A 63 9.79 -3.68 3.56
CA TRP A 63 8.70 -2.90 4.12
C TRP A 63 9.21 -1.60 4.77
N GLN A 64 10.15 -1.74 5.71
CA GLN A 64 10.86 -0.59 6.27
C GLN A 64 11.94 -0.11 5.28
N GLY A 65 11.89 1.17 4.93
CA GLY A 65 12.87 1.85 4.09
C GLY A 65 12.50 1.93 2.60
N ASP A 66 11.70 1.02 2.06
CA ASP A 66 11.14 1.15 0.70
C ASP A 66 9.61 1.39 0.69
N VAL A 67 8.85 0.84 1.65
CA VAL A 67 7.38 1.09 1.74
C VAL A 67 7.06 2.21 2.73
N VAL A 68 7.40 1.99 3.99
CA VAL A 68 7.21 2.96 5.08
C VAL A 68 8.57 3.39 5.62
N ASP A 69 8.63 4.55 6.25
CA ASP A 69 9.84 4.95 6.98
C ASP A 69 9.55 5.63 8.31
N LYS A 70 10.59 5.73 9.14
CA LYS A 70 10.55 6.41 10.43
C LYS A 70 10.27 7.90 10.21
N ALA A 71 9.55 8.50 11.16
CA ALA A 71 9.42 9.94 11.23
C ALA A 71 10.81 10.57 11.47
N VAL A 72 11.02 11.75 10.87
CA VAL A 72 12.21 12.57 11.06
C VAL A 72 11.80 13.87 11.77
N ASN A 73 12.62 14.31 12.74
CA ASN A 73 12.32 15.49 13.54
C ASN A 73 12.37 16.78 12.72
N ASP A 74 13.36 16.88 11.82
CA ASP A 74 13.53 17.99 10.90
C ASP A 74 13.77 17.43 9.49
N LEU A 75 12.76 17.55 8.63
CA LEU A 75 12.82 17.06 7.25
C LEU A 75 13.81 17.87 6.40
N TRP A 76 14.08 19.13 6.73
CA TRP A 76 14.92 19.99 5.89
C TRP A 76 16.31 20.22 6.51
N GLY A 77 16.57 19.65 7.68
CA GLY A 77 17.87 19.67 8.33
C GLY A 77 18.95 18.91 7.52
N GLU A 78 20.19 19.35 7.67
CA GLU A 78 21.35 18.86 6.91
C GLU A 78 21.48 17.32 6.91
N LYS A 79 21.26 16.69 8.07
CA LYS A 79 21.33 15.23 8.21
C LYS A 79 20.27 14.51 7.38
N SER A 80 19.04 15.02 7.37
CA SER A 80 17.91 14.40 6.66
C SER A 80 18.07 14.55 5.15
N VAL A 81 18.53 15.72 4.70
CA VAL A 81 18.74 16.01 3.27
C VAL A 81 19.93 15.23 2.70
N LYS A 82 20.93 14.88 3.53
CA LYS A 82 22.08 14.08 3.11
C LYS A 82 21.72 12.62 2.77
N ASP A 83 20.73 12.06 3.45
CA ASP A 83 20.25 10.69 3.23
C ASP A 83 18.71 10.66 3.24
N PRO A 84 18.08 11.22 2.19
CA PRO A 84 16.64 11.38 2.18
C PRO A 84 15.97 10.04 1.93
N SER A 85 15.02 9.69 2.80
CA SER A 85 14.21 8.49 2.63
C SER A 85 13.47 8.52 1.29
N ARG A 86 13.54 7.40 0.57
CA ARG A 86 12.83 7.18 -0.69
C ARG A 86 11.62 6.24 -0.55
N ALA A 87 11.27 5.88 0.68
CA ALA A 87 10.11 5.03 0.92
C ALA A 87 8.83 5.70 0.41
N ILE A 88 7.94 4.96 -0.27
CA ILE A 88 6.71 5.53 -0.88
C ILE A 88 5.83 6.29 0.12
N LEU A 89 5.69 5.79 1.35
CA LEU A 89 4.98 6.47 2.44
C LEU A 89 5.92 7.16 3.43
N GLY A 90 7.17 7.39 3.01
CA GLY A 90 8.18 8.10 3.77
C GLY A 90 7.90 9.60 3.86
N PRO A 91 8.53 10.32 4.81
CA PRO A 91 8.27 11.74 5.07
C PRO A 91 8.40 12.64 3.83
N TYR A 92 9.46 12.48 3.02
CA TYR A 92 9.65 13.26 1.81
C TYR A 92 8.61 12.96 0.74
N GLN A 93 8.33 11.68 0.45
CA GLN A 93 7.32 11.30 -0.55
C GLN A 93 5.94 11.83 -0.18
N LYS A 94 5.56 11.76 1.10
CA LYS A 94 4.31 12.36 1.58
C LYS A 94 4.26 13.86 1.35
N GLN A 95 5.27 14.60 1.83
CA GLN A 95 5.28 16.06 1.80
C GLN A 95 5.44 16.65 0.40
N LEU A 96 6.27 16.03 -0.45
CA LEU A 96 6.64 16.58 -1.75
C LEU A 96 5.77 16.07 -2.90
N ILE A 97 5.08 14.93 -2.74
CA ILE A 97 4.52 14.19 -3.88
C ILE A 97 3.07 13.76 -3.62
N LEU A 98 2.84 12.96 -2.57
CA LEU A 98 1.54 12.31 -2.38
C LEU A 98 0.44 13.28 -1.96
N ILE A 99 0.74 14.26 -1.11
CA ILE A 99 -0.26 15.23 -0.65
C ILE A 99 -0.80 16.07 -1.81
N GLU A 100 0.07 16.57 -2.69
CA GLU A 100 -0.36 17.35 -3.87
C GLU A 100 -1.24 16.52 -4.81
N SER A 101 -0.86 15.26 -5.05
CA SER A 101 -1.63 14.37 -5.93
C SER A 101 -2.96 13.95 -5.29
N ALA A 102 -2.99 13.78 -3.96
CA ALA A 102 -4.22 13.53 -3.21
C ALA A 102 -5.16 14.74 -3.23
N GLN A 103 -4.62 15.96 -3.13
CA GLN A 103 -5.41 17.19 -3.25
C GLN A 103 -6.08 17.27 -4.62
N LYS A 104 -5.34 16.99 -5.69
CA LYS A 104 -5.89 16.95 -7.04
C LYS A 104 -7.03 15.93 -7.19
N VAL A 105 -6.89 14.75 -6.61
CA VAL A 105 -7.93 13.70 -6.60
C VAL A 105 -9.19 14.17 -5.86
N GLN A 106 -9.04 14.86 -4.72
CA GLN A 106 -10.16 15.40 -3.96
C GLN A 106 -10.85 16.56 -4.69
N ASP A 107 -10.07 17.48 -5.28
CA ASP A 107 -10.59 18.66 -5.97
C ASP A 107 -11.36 18.30 -7.24
N GLU A 108 -10.88 17.30 -7.97
CA GLU A 108 -11.50 16.87 -9.22
C GLU A 108 -12.53 15.76 -9.03
N GLY A 109 -12.60 15.12 -7.86
CA GLY A 109 -13.51 14.01 -7.57
C GLY A 109 -14.94 14.45 -7.26
N ASP A 110 -15.89 13.56 -7.52
CA ASP A 110 -17.22 13.61 -6.93
C ASP A 110 -17.79 12.20 -6.75
N GLU A 111 -18.90 12.09 -6.04
CA GLU A 111 -19.55 10.82 -5.72
C GLU A 111 -19.96 10.04 -6.97
N GLN A 112 -20.42 10.71 -8.04
CA GLN A 112 -20.86 10.07 -9.27
C GLN A 112 -19.67 9.43 -10.02
N ARG A 113 -18.53 10.13 -10.06
CA ARG A 113 -17.34 9.68 -10.77
C ARG A 113 -16.50 8.70 -9.96
N VAL A 114 -16.33 8.95 -8.67
CA VAL A 114 -15.44 8.16 -7.79
C VAL A 114 -16.16 6.98 -7.13
N GLY A 115 -17.49 7.04 -6.98
CA GLY A 115 -18.31 5.98 -6.39
C GLY A 115 -18.33 5.97 -4.86
N GLU A 116 -18.70 4.83 -4.27
CA GLU A 116 -18.99 4.70 -2.83
C GLU A 116 -17.84 5.12 -1.91
N TRP A 117 -16.60 4.80 -2.29
CA TRP A 117 -15.41 5.18 -1.53
C TRP A 117 -15.08 6.68 -1.64
N TYR A 118 -15.83 7.49 -2.40
CA TYR A 118 -15.60 8.94 -2.47
C TYR A 118 -15.72 9.59 -1.10
N SER A 119 -16.75 9.21 -0.34
CA SER A 119 -16.98 9.71 1.02
C SER A 119 -15.73 9.52 1.89
N GLU A 120 -15.13 8.33 1.83
CA GLU A 120 -13.87 7.99 2.51
C GLU A 120 -12.67 8.83 2.05
N LEU A 121 -12.64 9.32 0.80
CA LEU A 121 -11.58 10.20 0.32
C LEU A 121 -11.69 11.61 0.92
N ILE A 122 -12.91 12.14 1.06
CA ILE A 122 -13.16 13.53 1.44
C ILE A 122 -13.41 13.78 2.93
N GLN A 123 -13.38 12.74 3.77
CA GLN A 123 -13.54 12.87 5.24
C GLN A 123 -12.52 13.83 5.87
N THR A 124 -11.34 13.97 5.26
CA THR A 124 -10.26 14.86 5.72
C THR A 124 -9.64 15.57 4.52
N ASP A 125 -8.85 16.60 4.79
CA ASP A 125 -7.97 17.19 3.78
C ASP A 125 -6.97 16.17 3.20
N ALA A 126 -6.29 16.53 2.11
CA ALA A 126 -5.35 15.67 1.40
C ALA A 126 -4.23 15.14 2.32
N LYS A 127 -3.75 15.99 3.24
CA LYS A 127 -2.76 15.61 4.25
C LYS A 127 -3.32 14.54 5.20
N GLY A 128 -4.52 14.76 5.74
CA GLY A 128 -5.20 13.79 6.61
C GLY A 128 -5.48 12.47 5.91
N LEU A 129 -5.81 12.50 4.61
CA LEU A 129 -6.02 11.30 3.80
C LEU A 129 -4.73 10.48 3.69
N VAL A 130 -3.61 11.12 3.33
CA VAL A 130 -2.31 10.45 3.20
C VAL A 130 -1.85 9.87 4.54
N GLU A 131 -2.04 10.57 5.66
CA GLU A 131 -1.68 10.04 6.99
C GLU A 131 -2.61 8.92 7.46
N ARG A 132 -3.91 8.97 7.14
CA ARG A 132 -4.85 7.89 7.40
C ARG A 132 -4.46 6.63 6.63
N ILE A 133 -4.12 6.78 5.34
CA ILE A 133 -3.64 5.67 4.51
C ILE A 133 -2.35 5.10 5.07
N ASN A 134 -1.36 5.93 5.41
CA ASN A 134 -0.11 5.48 6.03
C ASN A 134 -0.36 4.69 7.34
N SER A 135 -1.29 5.15 8.17
CA SER A 135 -1.68 4.47 9.41
C SER A 135 -2.35 3.11 9.15
N LYS A 136 -3.29 3.06 8.19
CA LYS A 136 -3.94 1.81 7.75
C LYS A 136 -2.92 0.82 7.20
N VAL A 137 -2.00 1.26 6.35
CA VAL A 137 -0.92 0.42 5.78
C VAL A 137 -0.09 -0.26 6.87
N ASN A 138 0.35 0.49 7.88
CA ASN A 138 1.11 -0.07 9.00
C ASN A 138 0.28 -1.06 9.83
N ARG A 139 -0.98 -0.73 10.13
CA ARG A 139 -1.90 -1.61 10.85
C ARG A 139 -2.16 -2.91 10.08
N LEU A 140 -2.45 -2.81 8.78
CA LEU A 140 -2.72 -3.94 7.90
C LEU A 140 -1.52 -4.88 7.84
N TYR A 141 -0.32 -4.34 7.60
CA TYR A 141 0.91 -5.11 7.59
C TYR A 141 1.07 -5.89 8.89
N SER A 142 1.04 -5.21 10.03
CA SER A 142 1.19 -5.85 11.34
C SER A 142 0.11 -6.91 11.60
N SER A 143 -1.15 -6.61 11.30
CA SER A 143 -2.28 -7.51 11.58
C SER A 143 -2.23 -8.77 10.72
N LEU A 144 -1.98 -8.62 9.42
CA LEU A 144 -1.87 -9.74 8.49
C LEU A 144 -0.61 -10.59 8.75
N SER A 145 0.48 -9.97 9.22
CA SER A 145 1.71 -10.68 9.63
C SER A 145 1.44 -11.73 10.70
N LYS A 146 0.51 -11.48 11.62
CA LYS A 146 0.18 -12.43 12.70
C LYS A 146 -0.41 -13.74 12.20
N GLY A 147 -1.07 -13.73 11.04
CA GLY A 147 -1.57 -14.94 10.39
C GLY A 147 -0.53 -15.63 9.51
N VAL A 148 0.63 -15.00 9.26
CA VAL A 148 1.71 -15.55 8.43
C VAL A 148 2.86 -16.08 9.31
N HIS A 149 3.20 -15.37 10.38
CA HIS A 149 4.18 -15.80 11.35
C HIS A 149 3.48 -16.70 12.37
N HIS A 150 3.87 -17.98 12.45
CA HIS A 150 3.38 -18.93 13.46
C HIS A 150 3.93 -18.60 14.87
N GLU A 151 3.78 -17.35 15.30
CA GLU A 151 4.23 -16.83 16.60
C GLU A 151 3.12 -16.92 17.66
N LEU A 152 1.89 -17.24 17.25
CA LEU A 152 0.76 -17.35 18.15
C LEU A 152 0.80 -18.69 18.89
N LEU A 153 0.84 -18.61 20.22
CA LEU A 153 0.65 -19.74 21.13
C LEU A 153 -0.84 -20.00 21.42
N VAL A 154 -1.72 -19.16 20.89
CA VAL A 154 -3.19 -19.27 20.97
C VAL A 154 -3.76 -19.64 19.60
N PRO A 155 -4.96 -20.26 19.52
CA PRO A 155 -5.60 -20.57 18.25
C PRO A 155 -5.74 -19.32 17.38
N VAL A 156 -5.33 -19.40 16.11
CA VAL A 156 -5.34 -18.27 15.16
C VAL A 156 -6.76 -17.73 14.99
N GLU A 157 -7.75 -18.62 15.04
CA GLU A 157 -9.18 -18.35 14.95
C GLU A 157 -9.71 -17.46 16.08
N SER A 158 -8.98 -17.35 17.19
CA SER A 158 -9.36 -16.46 18.31
C SER A 158 -8.96 -14.99 18.11
N ILE A 159 -8.09 -14.72 17.14
CA ILE A 159 -7.58 -13.37 16.83
C ILE A 159 -7.96 -12.96 15.40
N LEU A 160 -8.00 -13.92 14.49
CA LEU A 160 -8.26 -13.73 13.06
C LEU A 160 -9.48 -14.55 12.66
N ASP A 161 -10.61 -14.26 13.29
CA ASP A 161 -11.90 -14.79 12.85
C ASP A 161 -12.25 -14.30 11.43
N ARG A 162 -13.28 -14.92 10.85
CA ARG A 162 -13.74 -14.64 9.49
C ARG A 162 -13.97 -13.15 9.26
N ASP A 163 -14.76 -12.50 10.09
CA ASP A 163 -15.18 -11.11 9.91
C ASP A 163 -14.00 -10.15 9.99
N THR A 164 -13.08 -10.43 10.92
CA THR A 164 -11.82 -9.70 11.06
C THR A 164 -10.98 -9.83 9.79
N VAL A 165 -10.83 -11.04 9.26
CA VAL A 165 -10.04 -11.28 8.04
C VAL A 165 -10.68 -10.62 6.82
N LEU A 166 -11.99 -10.74 6.62
CA LEU A 166 -12.69 -10.09 5.52
C LEU A 166 -12.56 -8.56 5.59
N THR A 167 -12.70 -7.99 6.79
CA THR A 167 -12.48 -6.55 7.02
C THR A 167 -11.05 -6.15 6.65
N LEU A 168 -10.05 -6.92 7.07
CA LEU A 168 -8.64 -6.65 6.73
C LEU A 168 -8.40 -6.73 5.21
N LEU A 169 -9.04 -7.66 4.50
CA LEU A 169 -8.93 -7.78 3.05
C LEU A 169 -9.55 -6.59 2.33
N ASN A 170 -10.73 -6.14 2.75
CA ASN A 170 -11.38 -4.96 2.20
C ASN A 170 -10.57 -3.68 2.50
N ASP A 171 -10.00 -3.57 3.70
CA ASP A 171 -9.08 -2.48 4.03
C ASP A 171 -7.82 -2.50 3.13
N VAL A 172 -7.29 -3.68 2.79
CA VAL A 172 -6.18 -3.80 1.81
C VAL A 172 -6.61 -3.28 0.45
N LEU A 173 -7.76 -3.72 -0.07
CA LEU A 173 -8.29 -3.29 -1.37
C LEU A 173 -8.50 -1.78 -1.43
N PHE A 174 -9.10 -1.20 -0.39
CA PHE A 174 -9.27 0.23 -0.26
C PHE A 174 -7.91 0.94 -0.33
N VAL A 175 -6.97 0.58 0.55
CA VAL A 175 -5.66 1.23 0.65
C VAL A 175 -4.87 1.18 -0.66
N ILE A 176 -4.77 0.00 -1.29
CA ILE A 176 -3.98 -0.15 -2.53
C ILE A 176 -4.64 0.61 -3.68
N SER A 177 -5.97 0.65 -3.72
CA SER A 177 -6.72 1.35 -4.77
C SER A 177 -6.62 2.86 -4.60
N THR A 178 -6.71 3.35 -3.35
CA THR A 178 -6.57 4.78 -3.06
C THR A 178 -5.16 5.26 -3.35
N LEU A 179 -4.13 4.51 -2.95
CA LEU A 179 -2.77 4.84 -3.32
C LEU A 179 -2.52 4.71 -4.82
N GLY A 180 -3.11 3.71 -5.47
CA GLY A 180 -3.07 3.55 -6.93
C GLY A 180 -3.64 4.75 -7.67
N LEU A 181 -4.78 5.26 -7.20
CA LEU A 181 -5.40 6.48 -7.71
C LEU A 181 -4.48 7.70 -7.51
N ILE A 182 -4.00 7.93 -6.29
CA ILE A 182 -3.09 9.06 -5.98
C ILE A 182 -1.81 9.00 -6.83
N VAL A 183 -1.13 7.84 -6.86
CA VAL A 183 0.12 7.62 -7.62
C VAL A 183 -0.09 7.80 -9.12
N SER A 184 -1.28 7.48 -9.64
CA SER A 184 -1.57 7.65 -11.07
C SER A 184 -1.60 9.10 -11.51
N HIS A 185 -1.70 10.05 -10.58
CA HIS A 185 -1.67 11.48 -10.84
C HIS A 185 -0.38 12.19 -10.42
N VAL A 186 0.61 11.43 -9.96
CA VAL A 186 1.95 11.96 -9.69
C VAL A 186 2.64 12.31 -11.03
N PRO A 187 3.14 13.54 -11.22
CA PRO A 187 3.66 13.99 -12.52
C PRO A 187 4.82 13.18 -13.10
N HIS A 188 5.69 12.65 -12.24
CA HIS A 188 6.88 11.88 -12.60
C HIS A 188 6.70 10.37 -12.47
N ALA A 189 5.49 9.90 -12.10
CA ALA A 189 5.22 8.47 -12.05
C ALA A 189 5.32 7.85 -13.44
N TYR A 190 6.00 6.70 -13.51
CA TYR A 190 6.02 5.89 -14.72
C TYR A 190 4.60 5.45 -15.08
N ARG A 191 4.23 5.67 -16.35
CA ARG A 191 2.86 5.48 -16.85
C ARG A 191 1.82 6.17 -15.97
N LYS A 192 2.00 7.48 -15.74
CA LYS A 192 0.94 8.32 -15.15
C LYS A 192 -0.32 8.24 -16.02
N SER A 193 -1.48 8.33 -15.38
CA SER A 193 -2.74 8.41 -16.11
C SER A 193 -2.84 9.75 -16.83
N GLN A 194 -3.39 9.72 -18.05
CA GLN A 194 -3.69 10.93 -18.81
C GLN A 194 -5.07 11.49 -18.46
N SER A 195 -5.93 10.68 -17.84
CA SER A 195 -7.32 11.00 -17.56
C SER A 195 -7.66 10.73 -16.09
N MET A 196 -8.18 11.74 -15.41
CA MET A 196 -8.74 11.59 -14.07
C MET A 196 -9.96 10.65 -14.09
N GLU A 197 -10.80 10.77 -15.12
CA GLU A 197 -12.00 9.95 -15.29
C GLU A 197 -11.68 8.46 -15.41
N GLU A 198 -10.64 8.11 -16.18
CA GLU A 198 -10.21 6.72 -16.32
C GLU A 198 -9.71 6.16 -14.97
N SER A 199 -8.98 6.97 -14.20
CA SER A 199 -8.47 6.57 -12.89
C SER A 199 -9.61 6.38 -11.88
N PHE A 200 -10.63 7.23 -11.93
CA PHE A 200 -11.85 7.07 -11.12
C PHE A 200 -12.67 5.84 -11.53
N MET A 201 -12.77 5.54 -12.83
CA MET A 201 -13.37 4.30 -13.30
C MET A 201 -12.66 3.07 -12.72
N TYR A 202 -11.32 3.00 -12.80
CA TYR A 202 -10.57 1.89 -12.21
C TYR A 202 -10.72 1.81 -10.69
N TYR A 203 -10.77 2.95 -10.01
CA TYR A 203 -11.01 3.00 -8.57
C TYR A 203 -12.38 2.43 -8.19
N ARG A 204 -13.43 2.75 -8.96
CA ARG A 204 -14.77 2.15 -8.81
C ARG A 204 -14.76 0.64 -9.05
N ILE A 205 -14.11 0.18 -10.11
CA ILE A 205 -14.01 -1.26 -10.41
C ILE A 205 -13.31 -1.99 -9.25
N ALA A 206 -12.32 -1.36 -8.62
CA ALA A 206 -11.64 -1.97 -7.48
C ALA A 206 -12.55 -2.16 -6.26
N LYS A 207 -13.57 -1.29 -6.07
CA LYS A 207 -14.61 -1.46 -5.04
C LYS A 207 -15.43 -2.73 -5.26
N GLU A 208 -15.70 -3.08 -6.50
CA GLU A 208 -16.46 -4.31 -6.85
C GLU A 208 -15.70 -5.60 -6.48
N LEU A 209 -14.41 -5.49 -6.16
CA LEU A 209 -13.59 -6.60 -5.69
C LEU A 209 -13.69 -6.83 -4.17
N GLU A 210 -14.41 -5.99 -3.43
CA GLU A 210 -14.64 -6.20 -2.00
C GLU A 210 -15.23 -7.59 -1.74
N VAL A 211 -14.74 -8.19 -0.68
CA VAL A 211 -15.12 -9.52 -0.23
C VAL A 211 -16.18 -9.34 0.85
N PHE A 212 -17.44 -9.63 0.50
CA PHE A 212 -18.59 -9.61 1.40
C PHE A 212 -18.81 -10.97 2.07
#